data_AF-A0A3D4CYF5-F1
#
_entry.id   AF-A0A3D4CYF5-F1
#
_cell.length_a   1.000
_cell.length_b   1.000
_cell.length_c   1.000
_cell.angle_alpha   90.00
_cell.angle_beta   90.00
_cell.angle_gamma   90.00
#
_symmetry.space_group_name_H-M   'P 1'
#
loop_
_entity.id
_entity.type
_entity.pdbx_description
1 polymer ?
#
loop_
_entity_poly.entity_id
_entity_poly.type
_entity_poly.pdbx_seq_one_letter_code
_entity_poly.pdbx_strand_id
1 'polypeptide(L)'
;MTGCQTIGNAQTTTKMRPRFLFPTLALSLVLSTLKAAEDLPAVSYEKFASGFVSPLSMIPYGEGKQAYLVVDQTGVIYFLDEKGGKPGKAFLDLRKSIVNLKKGFDERGSLGVALHPKFKSTRKVYVYYSAPL
;
A
#
# COMPACT_ATOMS: atom_id res chain seq x y z
N MET A 1 42.29 -59.79 25.13
CA MET A 1 41.98 -60.62 26.30
C MET A 1 40.59 -60.25 26.79
N THR A 2 39.71 -61.25 26.92
CA THR A 2 38.49 -61.33 27.79
C THR A 2 37.44 -60.19 27.66
N GLY A 3 36.17 -60.38 27.27
CA GLY A 3 35.31 -61.58 27.20
C GLY A 3 34.73 -61.98 28.56
N CYS A 4 33.48 -61.60 28.89
CA CYS A 4 32.50 -62.29 29.78
C CYS A 4 31.18 -61.49 29.83
N GLN A 5 30.09 -61.82 29.12
CA GLN A 5 29.03 -62.82 29.42
C GLN A 5 28.19 -62.50 30.69
N THR A 6 26.96 -61.98 30.53
CA THR A 6 25.61 -62.63 30.46
C THR A 6 25.04 -63.11 31.79
N ILE A 7 23.86 -62.59 32.18
CA ILE A 7 22.66 -63.27 32.75
C ILE A 7 21.51 -62.23 32.58
N GLY A 8 20.30 -62.44 32.05
CA GLY A 8 19.49 -63.62 31.79
C GLY A 8 18.24 -63.63 32.70
N ASN A 9 17.07 -63.15 32.23
CA ASN A 9 15.83 -63.93 32.29
C ASN A 9 14.61 -63.25 31.67
N ALA A 10 13.90 -64.06 30.89
CA ALA A 10 12.61 -63.82 30.28
C ALA A 10 11.47 -64.09 31.27
N GLN A 11 10.35 -63.37 31.12
CA GLN A 11 9.03 -63.94 31.44
C GLN A 11 8.03 -63.67 30.32
N THR A 12 7.65 -64.78 29.71
CA THR A 12 6.56 -65.03 28.79
C THR A 12 5.22 -64.80 29.50
N THR A 13 4.34 -63.98 28.92
CA THR A 13 2.89 -64.17 29.16
C THR A 13 2.13 -64.13 27.85
N THR A 14 1.19 -65.06 27.82
CA THR A 14 0.60 -65.66 26.64
C THR A 14 -0.55 -64.81 26.10
N LYS A 15 -0.45 -64.54 24.81
CA LYS A 15 -1.48 -64.15 23.84
C LYS A 15 -2.87 -64.74 24.16
N MET A 16 -3.85 -63.87 24.42
CA MET A 16 -5.27 -64.15 24.22
C MET A 16 -5.88 -63.09 23.31
N ARG A 17 -6.45 -63.51 22.19
CA ARG A 17 -7.36 -62.72 21.34
C ARG A 17 -8.76 -63.31 21.45
N PRO A 18 -9.81 -62.51 21.62
CA PRO A 18 -11.13 -62.82 21.12
C PRO A 18 -11.46 -61.94 19.91
N ARG A 19 -11.90 -62.59 18.83
CA ARG A 19 -12.55 -61.97 17.67
C ARG A 19 -13.99 -61.61 18.05
N PHE A 20 -14.40 -60.37 17.86
CA PHE A 20 -15.79 -59.98 17.66
C PHE A 20 -15.85 -58.75 16.73
N LEU A 21 -17.01 -58.51 16.14
CA LEU A 21 -17.22 -58.21 14.73
C LEU A 21 -18.24 -57.04 14.58
N PHE A 22 -17.92 -56.02 13.75
CA PHE A 22 -18.79 -54.94 13.17
C PHE A 22 -19.48 -53.92 14.14
N PRO A 23 -19.91 -52.70 13.71
CA PRO A 23 -20.04 -52.15 12.34
C PRO A 23 -19.45 -50.74 12.08
N THR A 24 -19.35 -50.40 10.80
CA THR A 24 -19.14 -49.04 10.25
C THR A 24 -20.36 -48.15 10.52
N LEU A 25 -20.17 -46.92 11.04
CA LEU A 25 -21.22 -45.90 11.05
C LEU A 25 -20.69 -44.46 10.94
N ALA A 26 -21.14 -43.83 9.85
CA ALA A 26 -21.41 -42.41 9.63
C ALA A 26 -20.31 -41.35 9.86
N LEU A 27 -19.72 -41.00 8.72
CA LEU A 27 -19.21 -39.70 8.29
C LEU A 27 -20.17 -38.53 8.61
N SER A 28 -19.58 -37.32 8.76
CA SER A 28 -20.19 -35.97 8.85
C SER A 28 -20.77 -35.63 10.24
N LEU A 29 -20.51 -34.49 10.87
CA LEU A 29 -20.65 -33.14 10.35
C LEU A 29 -20.19 -32.14 11.43
N VAL A 30 -19.02 -31.49 11.29
CA VAL A 30 -18.82 -30.06 11.69
C VAL A 30 -17.59 -29.53 10.93
N LEU A 31 -17.75 -29.16 9.65
CA LEU A 31 -16.72 -28.36 8.97
C LEU A 31 -17.37 -27.34 8.05
N SER A 32 -18.18 -26.44 8.63
CA SER A 32 -18.84 -25.40 7.84
C SER A 32 -18.88 -24.11 8.62
N THR A 33 -17.75 -23.41 8.67
CA THR A 33 -17.63 -21.95 8.41
C THR A 33 -16.17 -21.51 8.51
N LEU A 34 -15.26 -22.11 7.73
CA LEU A 34 -14.19 -21.27 7.18
C LEU A 34 -14.86 -20.45 6.09
N LYS A 35 -15.42 -19.30 6.50
CA LYS A 35 -15.80 -18.24 5.59
C LYS A 35 -14.53 -17.93 4.80
N ALA A 36 -14.52 -18.28 3.51
CA ALA A 36 -13.38 -18.02 2.65
C ALA A 36 -13.02 -16.53 2.78
N ALA A 37 -11.74 -16.24 2.99
CA ALA A 37 -11.25 -14.90 2.74
C ALA A 37 -11.47 -14.67 1.24
N GLU A 38 -12.45 -13.82 0.91
CA GLU A 38 -12.63 -13.34 -0.47
C GLU A 38 -11.32 -12.67 -0.88
N ASP A 39 -10.67 -13.22 -1.91
CA ASP A 39 -9.44 -12.65 -2.42
C ASP A 39 -9.77 -11.27 -3.01
N LEU A 40 -8.99 -10.25 -2.66
CA LEU A 40 -9.23 -8.92 -3.20
C LEU A 40 -8.94 -8.93 -4.71
N PRO A 41 -9.65 -8.14 -5.52
CA PRO A 41 -9.35 -8.03 -6.94
C PRO A 41 -7.87 -7.69 -7.15
N ALA A 42 -7.20 -8.39 -8.07
CA ALA A 42 -5.83 -8.09 -8.41
C ALA A 42 -5.72 -6.67 -8.99
N VAL A 43 -4.86 -5.83 -8.40
CA VAL A 43 -4.58 -4.45 -8.85
C VAL A 43 -3.17 -4.38 -9.41
N SER A 44 -3.01 -3.75 -10.57
CA SER A 44 -1.71 -3.39 -11.15
C SER A 44 -1.54 -1.87 -11.19
N TYR A 45 -0.30 -1.43 -11.35
CA TYR A 45 0.03 -0.03 -11.53
C TYR A 45 1.04 0.11 -12.65
N GLU A 46 1.01 1.26 -13.33
CA GLU A 46 2.00 1.65 -14.31
C GLU A 46 2.58 3.01 -13.97
N LYS A 47 3.81 3.26 -14.42
CA LYS A 47 4.46 4.55 -14.19
C LYS A 47 3.86 5.59 -15.12
N PHE A 48 3.07 6.49 -14.54
CA PHE A 48 2.48 7.61 -15.27
C PHE A 48 3.43 8.82 -15.38
N ALA A 49 4.07 9.23 -14.29
CA ALA A 49 4.94 10.40 -14.26
C ALA A 49 6.13 10.25 -13.30
N SER A 50 7.17 11.08 -13.47
CA SER A 50 8.38 11.06 -12.64
C SER A 50 9.13 12.40 -12.69
N GLY A 51 10.11 12.60 -11.81
CA GLY A 51 10.98 13.80 -11.83
C GLY A 51 10.47 14.97 -10.97
N PHE A 52 9.43 14.73 -10.17
CA PHE A 52 9.05 15.60 -9.05
C PHE A 52 10.02 15.40 -7.87
N VAL A 53 10.13 16.39 -7.00
CA VAL A 53 10.95 16.30 -5.79
C VAL A 53 10.18 15.61 -4.67
N SER A 54 8.98 16.11 -4.35
CA SER A 54 8.10 15.53 -3.32
C SER A 54 6.63 15.80 -3.69
N PRO A 55 6.05 15.05 -4.64
CA PRO A 55 4.67 15.26 -5.09
C PRO A 55 3.66 14.81 -4.02
N LEU A 56 2.69 15.67 -3.70
CA LEU A 56 1.67 15.40 -2.66
C LEU A 56 0.27 15.17 -3.21
N SER A 57 -0.15 15.93 -4.22
CA SER A 57 -1.48 15.82 -4.80
C SER A 57 -1.49 16.16 -6.29
N MET A 58 -2.46 15.59 -7.00
CA MET A 58 -2.73 15.86 -8.41
C MET A 58 -4.21 16.14 -8.60
N ILE A 59 -4.56 17.25 -9.26
CA ILE A 59 -5.95 17.62 -9.57
C ILE A 59 -6.12 17.87 -11.07
N PRO A 60 -7.30 17.62 -11.65
CA PRO A 60 -7.60 18.03 -13.02
C PRO A 60 -7.61 19.56 -13.15
N TYR A 61 -7.18 20.05 -14.30
CA TYR A 61 -7.16 21.47 -14.66
C TYR A 61 -7.71 21.75 -16.05
N GLY A 62 -7.31 20.94 -17.04
CA GLY A 62 -7.64 21.13 -18.45
C GLY A 62 -7.40 19.86 -19.25
N GLU A 63 -6.88 20.00 -20.46
CA GLU A 63 -6.63 18.92 -21.42
C GLU A 63 -5.22 19.02 -22.01
N GLY A 64 -4.72 17.95 -22.63
CA GLY A 64 -3.43 17.92 -23.31
C GLY A 64 -2.26 18.25 -22.38
N LYS A 65 -1.39 19.18 -22.77
CA LYS A 65 -0.14 19.54 -22.04
C LYS A 65 -0.37 20.16 -20.65
N GLN A 66 -1.60 20.54 -20.33
CA GLN A 66 -1.99 21.16 -19.06
C GLN A 66 -3.19 20.43 -18.46
N ALA A 67 -3.21 19.10 -18.56
CA ALA A 67 -4.33 18.30 -18.08
C ALA A 67 -4.45 18.35 -16.54
N TYR A 68 -3.31 18.30 -15.84
CA TYR A 68 -3.29 18.24 -14.38
C TYR A 68 -2.43 19.34 -13.75
N LEU A 69 -2.75 19.67 -12.50
CA LEU A 69 -1.86 20.37 -11.58
C LEU A 69 -1.31 19.37 -10.56
N VAL A 70 0.00 19.32 -10.41
CA VAL A 70 0.69 18.51 -9.41
C VAL A 70 1.33 19.42 -8.38
N VAL A 71 0.97 19.25 -7.10
CA VAL A 71 1.56 20.00 -5.99
C VAL A 71 2.83 19.30 -5.54
N ASP A 72 3.97 19.97 -5.69
CA ASP A 72 5.24 19.54 -5.12
C ASP A 72 5.45 20.28 -3.79
N GLN A 73 5.70 19.52 -2.72
CA GLN A 73 5.89 20.03 -1.35
C GLN A 73 6.94 21.14 -1.29
N THR A 74 7.96 21.05 -2.17
CA THR A 74 9.07 22.01 -2.25
C THR A 74 8.67 23.42 -2.68
N GLY A 75 7.40 23.66 -3.01
CA GLY A 75 6.88 25.01 -3.25
C GLY A 75 6.44 25.26 -4.67
N VAL A 76 6.39 24.25 -5.54
CA VAL A 76 6.01 24.46 -6.95
C VAL A 76 4.79 23.62 -7.29
N ILE A 77 3.81 24.25 -7.89
CA ILE A 77 2.67 23.56 -8.50
C ILE A 77 2.95 23.50 -10.01
N TYR A 78 3.13 22.29 -10.53
CA TYR A 78 3.46 22.06 -11.94
C TYR A 78 2.22 21.72 -12.76
N PHE A 79 2.22 22.12 -14.03
CA PHE A 79 1.38 21.44 -15.02
C PHE A 79 1.93 20.04 -15.32
N LEU A 80 1.05 19.10 -15.61
CA LEU A 80 1.38 17.78 -16.13
C LEU A 80 0.51 17.47 -17.35
N ASP A 81 1.12 16.83 -18.35
CA ASP A 81 0.47 16.40 -19.58
C ASP A 81 -0.49 15.23 -19.30
N GLU A 82 -1.54 15.12 -20.11
CA GLU A 82 -2.50 14.01 -20.09
C GLU A 82 -1.84 12.65 -20.29
N LYS A 83 -0.73 12.60 -21.03
CA LYS A 83 0.10 11.40 -21.24
C LYS A 83 1.11 11.16 -20.12
N GLY A 84 1.10 11.98 -19.08
CA GLY A 84 2.06 11.91 -17.98
C GLY A 84 3.47 12.39 -18.37
N GLY A 85 4.50 11.78 -17.80
CA GLY A 85 5.90 12.11 -18.09
C GLY A 85 6.59 12.97 -17.03
N LYS A 86 7.23 14.08 -17.43
CA LYS A 86 8.00 14.98 -16.56
C LYS A 86 7.17 16.21 -16.14
N PRO A 87 7.52 16.89 -15.04
CA PRO A 87 6.87 18.15 -14.67
C PRO A 87 6.98 19.16 -15.81
N GLY A 88 5.86 19.76 -16.18
CA GLY A 88 5.79 20.82 -17.18
C GLY A 88 6.17 22.18 -16.59
N LYS A 89 5.62 23.25 -17.18
CA LYS A 89 5.81 24.60 -16.66
C LYS A 89 5.17 24.74 -15.28
N ALA A 90 5.79 25.54 -14.40
CA ALA A 90 5.17 25.94 -13.15
C ALA A 90 3.87 26.72 -13.42
N PHE A 91 2.78 26.27 -12.81
CA PHE A 91 1.53 27.01 -12.68
C PHE A 91 1.65 28.09 -11.60
N LEU A 92 2.26 27.73 -10.45
CA LEU A 92 2.51 28.62 -9.34
C LEU A 92 3.83 28.25 -8.65
N ASP A 93 4.61 29.26 -8.29
CA ASP A 93 5.88 29.11 -7.57
C ASP A 93 5.80 29.86 -6.22
N LEU A 94 5.71 29.09 -5.15
CA LEU A 94 5.63 29.53 -3.76
C LEU A 94 6.96 29.38 -3.02
N ARG A 95 8.07 29.04 -3.69
CA ARG A 95 9.36 28.80 -3.01
C ARG A 95 9.85 29.98 -2.18
N LYS A 96 9.45 31.20 -2.56
CA LYS A 96 9.75 32.43 -1.81
C LYS A 96 8.78 32.72 -0.65
N SER A 97 7.65 32.03 -0.62
CA SER A 97 6.55 32.26 0.34
C SER A 97 6.45 31.16 1.39
N ILE A 98 6.99 29.97 1.14
CA ILE A 98 7.00 28.87 2.11
C ILE A 98 8.13 29.03 3.13
N VAL A 99 7.98 28.35 4.28
CA VAL A 99 9.06 28.20 5.27
C VAL A 99 10.28 27.49 4.67
N ASN A 100 11.45 27.75 5.26
CA ASN A 100 12.64 26.95 4.99
C ASN A 100 12.40 25.50 5.43
N LEU A 101 12.46 24.58 4.47
CA LEU A 101 12.28 23.15 4.70
C LEU A 101 13.52 22.55 5.34
N LYS A 102 13.31 21.70 6.35
CA LYS A 102 14.37 20.91 6.97
C LYS A 102 14.67 19.70 6.09
N LYS A 103 15.93 19.23 6.14
CA LYS A 103 16.27 17.94 5.53
C LYS A 103 15.64 16.81 6.35
N GLY A 104 15.09 15.80 5.67
CA GLY A 104 14.43 14.66 6.32
C GLY A 104 12.92 14.84 6.38
N PHE A 105 12.29 14.35 7.46
CA PHE A 105 10.85 14.48 7.64
C PHE A 105 10.47 15.92 7.98
N ASP A 106 9.78 16.56 7.06
CA ASP A 106 9.14 17.86 7.23
C ASP A 106 7.77 17.78 6.56
N GLU A 107 6.72 18.04 7.32
CA GLU A 107 5.34 18.03 6.80
C GLU A 107 4.93 19.41 6.27
N ARG A 108 5.80 20.42 6.40
CA ARG A 108 5.56 21.79 5.94
C ARG A 108 5.88 21.92 4.45
N GLY A 109 5.44 23.03 3.86
CA GLY A 109 5.66 23.34 2.44
C GLY A 109 4.36 23.68 1.74
N SER A 110 4.25 23.37 0.44
CA SER A 110 2.99 23.45 -0.30
C SER A 110 2.19 22.16 -0.10
N LEU A 111 0.95 22.24 0.37
CA LEU A 111 0.20 21.09 0.87
C LEU A 111 -1.05 20.76 0.05
N GLY A 112 -1.64 21.73 -0.63
CA GLY A 112 -2.81 21.47 -1.45
C GLY A 112 -3.24 22.66 -2.29
N VAL A 113 -4.00 22.37 -3.34
CA VAL A 113 -4.57 23.36 -4.25
C VAL A 113 -6.02 23.00 -4.57
N ALA A 114 -6.86 24.03 -4.68
CA ALA A 114 -8.23 23.90 -5.14
C ALA A 114 -8.56 25.01 -6.14
N LEU A 115 -9.16 24.62 -7.26
CA LEU A 115 -9.75 25.56 -8.21
C LEU A 115 -11.17 25.87 -7.75
N HIS A 116 -11.58 27.13 -7.85
CA HIS A 116 -12.98 27.48 -7.64
C HIS A 116 -13.88 26.67 -8.61
N PRO A 117 -15.08 26.19 -8.22
CA PRO A 117 -15.93 25.40 -9.12
C PRO A 117 -16.26 26.11 -10.44
N LYS A 118 -16.30 27.45 -10.42
CA LYS A 118 -16.43 28.33 -11.60
C LYS A 118 -15.09 28.94 -12.06
N PHE A 119 -13.98 28.22 -11.97
CA PHE A 119 -12.64 28.74 -12.25
C PHE A 119 -12.49 29.39 -13.62
N LYS A 120 -13.19 28.89 -14.65
CA LYS A 120 -13.18 29.47 -16.00
C LYS A 120 -13.61 30.95 -16.01
N SER A 121 -14.55 31.35 -15.16
CA SER A 121 -15.01 32.74 -15.06
C SER A 121 -14.37 33.52 -13.91
N THR A 122 -14.11 32.89 -12.76
CA THR A 122 -13.60 33.60 -11.58
C THR A 122 -12.08 33.71 -11.54
N ARG A 123 -11.38 32.77 -12.20
CA ARG A 123 -9.93 32.61 -12.14
C ARG A 123 -9.37 32.51 -10.71
N LYS A 124 -10.21 32.13 -9.74
CA LYS A 124 -9.85 31.98 -8.32
C LYS A 124 -9.22 30.62 -8.04
N VAL A 125 -8.05 30.66 -7.40
CA VAL A 125 -7.30 29.50 -6.94
C VAL A 125 -7.07 29.64 -5.44
N TYR A 126 -7.20 28.55 -4.70
CA TYR A 126 -6.93 28.48 -3.28
C TYR A 126 -5.77 27.52 -3.05
N VAL A 127 -4.80 27.92 -2.22
CA VAL A 127 -3.61 27.12 -1.94
C VAL A 127 -3.40 27.08 -0.44
N TYR A 128 -3.11 25.89 0.07
CA TYR A 128 -2.75 25.66 1.47
C TYR A 128 -1.25 25.39 1.56
N TYR A 129 -0.52 26.21 2.32
CA TYR A 129 0.92 26.10 2.49
C TYR A 129 1.38 26.62 3.85
N SER A 130 2.56 26.19 4.29
CA SER A 130 3.20 26.67 5.52
C SER A 130 4.00 27.95 5.23
N ALA A 131 3.53 29.09 5.73
CA ALA A 131 4.19 30.40 5.62
C ALA A 131 5.16 30.64 6.80
N PRO A 132 6.21 31.47 6.61
CA PRO A 132 7.01 31.99 7.72
C PRO A 132 6.16 32.85 8.66
N LEU A 133 6.58 32.91 9.94
CA LEU A 133 5.97 33.77 10.97
C LEU A 133 6.38 35.23 10.80
#